data_AF-A0A2R7T2R2-F1
#
_entry.id   AF-A0A2R7T2R2-F1
#
_cell.length_a   1.000
_cell.length_b   1.000
_cell.length_c   1.000
_cell.angle_alpha   90.00
_cell.angle_beta   90.00
_cell.angle_gamma   90.00
#
_symmetry.space_group_name_H-M   'P 1'
#
loop_
_entity.id
_entity.type
_entity.pdbx_description
1 polymer ?
#
loop_
_entity_poly.entity_id
_entity_poly.type
_entity_poly.pdbx_seq_one_letter_code
_entity_poly.pdbx_strand_id
1 'polypeptide(L)'
;MSTSGTAVVVQTLTERIQQQDRLIADLSADLRDARQASINTMLGQLRLREAVLLYVGRDADSLAQQLTEAFGVDIARAVSKSLFVLDNAPVATEVRETIRTATNHGMNRW
;
A
#
# COMPACT_ATOMS: atom_id res chain seq x y z
N MET A 1 -20.04 -6.09 52.64
CA MET A 1 -19.51 -4.81 52.12
C MET A 1 -18.47 -5.02 51.00
N SER A 2 -18.71 -5.94 50.06
CA SER A 2 -17.68 -6.30 49.04
C SER A 2 -18.08 -5.93 47.60
N THR A 3 -19.32 -5.52 47.37
CA THR A 3 -19.87 -5.21 46.03
C THR A 3 -19.42 -3.86 45.48
N SER A 4 -19.15 -2.87 46.35
CA SER A 4 -18.75 -1.52 45.92
C SER A 4 -17.31 -1.47 45.39
N GLY A 5 -16.40 -2.27 45.94
CA GLY A 5 -15.00 -2.33 45.48
C GLY A 5 -14.87 -2.96 44.10
N THR A 6 -15.61 -4.04 43.83
CA THR A 6 -15.62 -4.70 42.52
C THR A 6 -16.23 -3.80 41.44
N ALA A 7 -17.30 -3.07 41.74
CA ALA A 7 -17.92 -2.13 40.80
C ALA A 7 -16.98 -0.99 40.39
N VAL A 8 -16.24 -0.43 41.35
CA VAL A 8 -15.23 0.63 41.09
C VAL A 8 -14.06 0.10 40.25
N VAL A 9 -13.61 -1.12 40.51
CA VAL A 9 -12.55 -1.76 39.72
C VAL A 9 -13.02 -2.01 38.28
N VAL A 10 -14.22 -2.54 38.09
CA VAL A 10 -14.80 -2.77 36.74
C VAL A 10 -14.96 -1.47 35.98
N GLN A 11 -15.44 -0.41 36.63
CA GLN A 11 -15.57 0.90 36.00
C GLN A 11 -14.22 1.47 35.57
N THR A 12 -13.23 1.46 36.47
CA THR A 12 -11.87 1.94 36.18
C THR A 12 -11.22 1.16 35.03
N LEU A 13 -11.40 -0.16 34.99
CA LEU A 13 -10.87 -0.98 33.90
C LEU A 13 -11.59 -0.68 32.57
N THR A 14 -12.90 -0.46 32.60
CA THR A 14 -13.69 -0.10 31.40
C THR A 14 -13.24 1.24 30.83
N GLU A 15 -13.08 2.25 31.69
CA GLU A 15 -12.58 3.58 31.28
C GLU A 15 -11.17 3.49 30.67
N ARG A 16 -10.31 2.66 31.26
CA ARG A 16 -8.95 2.45 30.75
C ARG A 16 -8.93 1.73 29.40
N ILE A 17 -9.79 0.72 29.21
CA ILE A 17 -9.97 0.05 27.91
C ILE A 17 -10.43 1.06 26.86
N GLN A 18 -11.44 1.87 27.15
CA GLN A 18 -11.92 2.88 26.22
C GLN A 18 -10.85 3.91 25.86
N GLN A 19 -10.02 4.32 26.82
CA GLN A 19 -8.91 5.23 26.56
C GLN A 19 -7.84 4.57 25.68
N GLN A 20 -7.53 3.29 25.92
CA GLN A 20 -6.60 2.53 25.09
C GLN A 20 -7.13 2.33 23.66
N ASP A 21 -8.41 2.03 23.51
CA ASP A 21 -9.04 1.86 22.19
C ASP A 21 -8.97 3.15 21.36
N ARG A 22 -9.22 4.31 21.99
CA ARG A 22 -9.04 5.61 21.32
C ARG A 22 -7.59 5.84 20.91
N LEU A 23 -6.64 5.57 21.80
CA LEU A 23 -5.22 5.73 21.49
C LEU A 23 -4.78 4.80 20.34
N ILE A 24 -5.25 3.56 20.33
CA ILE A 24 -4.98 2.61 19.25
C ILE A 24 -5.56 3.12 17.93
N ALA A 25 -6.78 3.66 17.94
CA ALA A 25 -7.41 4.23 16.76
C ALA A 25 -6.61 5.42 16.21
N ASP A 26 -6.20 6.34 17.09
CA ASP A 26 -5.42 7.52 16.73
C ASP A 26 -4.05 7.12 16.14
N LEU A 27 -3.31 6.24 16.82
CA LEU A 27 -2.02 5.75 16.32
C LEU A 27 -2.13 5.00 14.99
N SER A 28 -3.24 4.27 14.79
CA SER A 28 -3.50 3.57 13.53
C SER A 28 -3.78 4.55 12.38
N ALA A 29 -4.47 5.65 12.67
CA ALA A 29 -4.69 6.73 11.72
C ALA A 29 -3.37 7.43 11.35
N ASP A 30 -2.56 7.81 12.34
CA ASP A 30 -1.26 8.44 12.13
C ASP A 30 -0.32 7.57 11.29
N LEU A 31 -0.28 6.26 11.56
CA LEU A 31 0.52 5.32 10.77
C LEU A 31 0.04 5.21 9.33
N ARG A 32 -1.29 5.24 9.10
CA ARG A 32 -1.85 5.22 7.75
C ARG A 32 -1.47 6.48 6.98
N ASP A 33 -1.60 7.64 7.61
CA ASP A 33 -1.29 8.93 7.00
C ASP A 33 0.21 9.06 6.70
N ALA A 34 1.07 8.67 7.63
CA ALA A 34 2.51 8.67 7.44
C ALA A 34 2.95 7.75 6.29
N ARG A 35 2.35 6.55 6.19
CA ARG A 35 2.62 5.63 5.07
C ARG A 35 2.20 6.22 3.73
N GLN A 36 1.01 6.81 3.66
CA GLN A 36 0.52 7.44 2.44
C GLN A 36 1.42 8.60 1.99
N ALA A 37 1.81 9.48 2.93
CA ALA A 37 2.69 10.61 2.64
C ALA A 37 4.07 10.16 2.15
N SER A 38 4.63 9.11 2.77
CA SER A 38 5.91 8.53 2.37
C SER A 38 5.87 7.96 0.95
N ILE A 39 4.84 7.18 0.61
CA ILE A 39 4.67 6.61 -0.74
C ILE A 39 4.51 7.71 -1.79
N ASN A 40 3.67 8.71 -1.52
CA ASN A 40 3.49 9.85 -2.43
C ASN A 40 4.81 10.59 -2.67
N THR A 41 5.60 10.80 -1.61
CA THR A 41 6.90 11.47 -1.71
C THR A 41 7.88 10.65 -2.54
N MET A 42 7.98 9.34 -2.27
CA MET A 42 8.89 8.44 -2.97
C MET A 42 8.53 8.34 -4.47
N LEU A 43 7.26 8.13 -4.80
CA LEU A 43 6.80 8.08 -6.20
C LEU A 43 7.03 9.41 -6.92
N GLY A 44 6.81 10.53 -6.24
CA GLY A 44 7.12 11.86 -6.77
C GLY A 44 8.60 12.05 -7.08
N GLN A 45 9.49 11.62 -6.16
CA GLN A 45 10.94 11.71 -6.35
C GLN A 45 11.45 10.81 -7.49
N LEU A 46 10.90 9.61 -7.66
CA LEU A 46 11.22 8.74 -8.79
C LEU A 46 10.86 9.43 -10.10
N ARG A 47 9.66 10.00 -10.18
CA ARG A 47 9.19 10.69 -11.39
C ARG A 47 10.00 11.93 -11.73
N LEU A 48 10.49 12.67 -10.73
CA LEU A 48 11.39 13.82 -10.94
C LEU A 48 12.75 13.41 -11.52
N ARG A 49 13.15 12.14 -11.35
CA ARG A 49 14.40 11.58 -11.87
C ARG A 49 14.18 10.74 -13.12
N GLU A 50 13.05 10.93 -13.81
CA GLU A 50 12.65 10.18 -15.01
C GLU A 50 12.54 8.66 -14.77
N ALA A 51 12.49 8.23 -13.51
CA ALA A 51 12.29 6.84 -13.13
C ALA A 51 10.79 6.55 -12.97
N VAL A 52 10.34 5.47 -13.61
CA VAL A 52 8.92 5.12 -13.71
C VAL A 52 8.73 3.66 -13.32
N LEU A 53 7.63 3.38 -12.61
CA LEU A 53 7.25 2.00 -12.30
C LEU A 53 6.59 1.37 -13.53
N LEU A 54 7.18 0.27 -14.02
CA LEU A 54 6.63 -0.50 -15.13
C LEU A 54 6.06 -1.82 -14.61
N TYR A 55 4.77 -2.03 -14.82
CA TYR A 55 4.13 -3.33 -14.64
C TYR A 55 4.29 -4.18 -15.89
N VAL A 56 4.91 -5.34 -15.71
CA VAL A 56 5.25 -6.29 -16.76
C VAL A 56 4.39 -7.56 -16.70
N GLY A 57 3.39 -7.60 -15.82
CA GLY A 57 2.39 -8.67 -15.84
C GLY A 57 1.38 -8.47 -16.98
N ARG A 58 0.45 -9.43 -17.13
CA ARG A 58 -0.57 -9.44 -18.19
C ARG A 58 -1.93 -8.89 -17.73
N ASP A 59 -2.12 -8.70 -16.43
CA ASP A 59 -3.40 -8.33 -15.84
C ASP A 59 -3.23 -7.14 -14.88
N ALA A 60 -3.32 -5.95 -15.45
CA ALA A 60 -3.18 -4.70 -14.71
C ALA A 60 -4.37 -4.44 -13.76
N ASP A 61 -5.56 -4.95 -14.10
CA ASP A 61 -6.76 -4.79 -13.28
C ASP A 61 -6.65 -5.65 -12.01
N SER A 62 -6.14 -6.88 -12.14
CA SER A 62 -5.82 -7.73 -10.99
C SER A 62 -4.78 -7.09 -10.06
N LEU A 63 -3.76 -6.42 -10.61
CA LEU A 63 -2.79 -5.70 -9.79
C LEU A 63 -3.45 -4.57 -8.99
N ALA A 64 -4.32 -3.76 -9.62
CA ALA A 64 -5.00 -2.67 -8.93
C ALA A 64 -5.87 -3.18 -7.76
N GLN A 65 -6.52 -4.33 -7.96
CA GLN A 65 -7.28 -5.00 -6.90
C GLN A 65 -6.36 -5.50 -5.78
N GLN A 66 -5.27 -6.20 -6.10
CA GLN A 66 -4.30 -6.69 -5.13
C GLN A 66 -3.67 -5.55 -4.30
N LEU A 67 -3.33 -4.43 -4.95
CA LEU A 67 -2.82 -3.25 -4.25
C LEU A 67 -3.87 -2.63 -3.33
N THR A 68 -5.13 -2.63 -3.74
CA THR A 68 -6.25 -2.13 -2.93
C THR A 68 -6.47 -3.01 -1.71
N GLU A 69 -6.43 -4.33 -1.87
CA GLU A 69 -6.56 -5.29 -0.77
C GLU A 69 -5.38 -5.22 0.21
N ALA A 70 -4.16 -5.09 -0.30
CA ALA A 70 -2.95 -5.10 0.54
C ALA A 70 -2.67 -3.75 1.23
N PHE A 71 -2.95 -2.63 0.57
CA PHE A 71 -2.52 -1.31 1.02
C PHE A 71 -3.66 -0.29 1.13
N GLY A 72 -4.87 -0.63 0.71
CA GLY A 72 -6.00 0.28 0.67
C GLY A 72 -6.08 1.12 -0.61
N VAL A 73 -7.27 1.68 -0.84
CA VAL A 73 -7.64 2.38 -2.08
C VAL A 73 -6.75 3.60 -2.36
N ASP A 74 -6.34 4.33 -1.32
CA ASP A 74 -5.58 5.58 -1.48
C ASP A 74 -4.15 5.31 -1.98
N ILE A 75 -3.49 4.29 -1.42
CA ILE A 75 -2.17 3.85 -1.84
C ILE A 75 -2.26 3.25 -3.24
N ALA A 76 -3.23 2.36 -3.48
CA ALA A 76 -3.43 1.74 -4.78
C ALA A 76 -3.61 2.81 -5.88
N ARG A 77 -4.42 3.85 -5.62
CA ARG A 77 -4.62 4.96 -6.55
C ARG A 77 -3.34 5.75 -6.81
N ALA A 78 -2.54 6.02 -5.77
CA ALA A 78 -1.27 6.76 -5.93
C ALA A 78 -0.25 5.96 -6.75
N VAL A 79 -0.15 4.66 -6.50
CA VAL A 79 0.70 3.73 -7.26
C VAL A 79 0.23 3.63 -8.70
N SER A 80 -1.07 3.38 -8.94
CA SER A 80 -1.62 3.24 -10.29
C SER A 80 -1.44 4.50 -11.15
N LYS A 81 -1.49 5.71 -10.56
CA LYS A 81 -1.18 6.96 -11.27
C LYS A 81 0.27 7.09 -11.74
N SER A 82 1.17 6.38 -11.08
CA SER A 82 2.61 6.40 -11.34
C SER A 82 3.09 5.14 -12.06
N LEU A 83 2.17 4.20 -12.31
CA LEU A 83 2.43 2.90 -12.90
C LEU A 83 2.13 2.93 -14.40
N PHE A 84 3.07 2.42 -15.18
CA PHE A 84 2.90 2.20 -16.60
C PHE A 84 2.70 0.71 -16.84
N VAL A 85 1.74 0.36 -17.67
CA VAL A 85 1.47 -1.03 -18.04
C VAL A 85 2.16 -1.30 -19.36
N LEU A 86 3.05 -2.30 -19.37
CA LEU A 86 3.83 -2.65 -20.55
C LEU A 86 2.93 -3.02 -21.76
N ASP A 87 1.76 -3.62 -21.51
CA ASP A 87 0.78 -3.94 -22.57
C ASP A 87 0.20 -2.72 -23.27
N ASN A 88 0.19 -1.56 -22.61
CA ASN A 88 -0.27 -0.29 -23.19
C ASN A 88 0.87 0.49 -23.87
N ALA A 89 2.12 0.00 -23.79
CA ALA A 89 3.24 0.68 -24.41
C ALA A 89 3.18 0.57 -25.95
N PRO A 90 3.45 1.66 -26.69
CA PRO A 90 3.47 1.68 -28.15
C PRO A 90 4.76 1.07 -28.71
N VAL A 91 5.04 -0.17 -28.31
CA VAL A 91 6.18 -0.97 -28.74
C VAL A 91 5.68 -2.23 -29.44
N ALA A 92 6.47 -2.74 -30.38
CA ALA A 92 6.16 -3.98 -31.06
C ALA A 92 6.02 -5.14 -30.06
N THR A 93 5.13 -6.08 -30.36
CA THR A 93 4.86 -7.25 -29.50
C THR A 93 6.14 -8.02 -29.16
N GLU A 94 7.05 -8.16 -30.12
CA GLU A 94 8.35 -8.81 -29.93
C GLU A 94 9.20 -8.11 -28.85
N VAL A 95 9.24 -6.79 -28.87
CA VAL A 95 9.96 -5.99 -27.86
C VAL A 95 9.29 -6.12 -26.51
N ARG A 96 7.95 -6.14 -26.49
CA ARG A 96 7.16 -6.31 -25.28
C ARG A 96 7.44 -7.65 -24.60
N GLU A 97 7.41 -8.74 -25.35
CA GLU A 97 7.70 -10.07 -24.81
C GLU A 97 9.18 -10.19 -24.44
N THR A 98 10.09 -9.53 -25.16
CA THR A 98 11.51 -9.45 -24.77
C THR A 98 11.69 -8.79 -23.40
N ILE A 99 11.06 -7.63 -23.17
CA ILE A 99 11.06 -6.94 -21.88
C ILE A 99 10.44 -7.84 -20.81
N ARG A 100 9.34 -8.53 -21.15
CA ARG A 100 8.69 -9.47 -20.24
C ARG A 100 9.62 -10.60 -19.84
N THR A 101 10.28 -11.25 -20.78
CA THR A 101 11.24 -12.30 -20.50
C THR A 101 12.45 -11.80 -19.70
N ALA A 102 12.96 -10.61 -19.99
CA ALA A 102 14.10 -10.02 -19.27
C ALA A 102 13.76 -9.71 -17.80
N THR A 103 12.52 -9.28 -17.53
CA THR A 103 12.07 -8.87 -16.19
C THR A 103 11.40 -10.00 -15.39
N ASN A 104 10.85 -11.01 -16.07
CA ASN A 104 10.22 -12.16 -15.42
C ASN A 104 11.32 -13.16 -15.00
N HIS A 105 11.68 -13.12 -13.72
CA HIS A 105 12.66 -13.96 -13.00
C HIS A 105 14.14 -13.55 -13.09
N GLY A 106 14.51 -12.45 -13.76
CA GLY A 106 15.92 -12.01 -13.84
C GLY A 106 16.90 -13.08 -14.39
N MET A 107 16.38 -14.12 -15.05
CA MET A 107 17.13 -15.33 -15.43
C MET A 107 17.74 -15.26 -16.84
N ASN A 108 17.34 -14.30 -17.67
CA ASN A 108 18.09 -13.99 -18.88
C ASN A 108 19.05 -12.84 -18.58
N ARG A 109 20.19 -13.20 -17.98
CA ARG A 109 21.41 -12.40 -18.11
C ARG A 109 21.80 -12.48 -19.58
N TRP A 110 21.61 -11.38 -20.32
CA TRP A 110 22.35 -11.19 -21.57
C TRP A 110 23.86 -11.25 -21.29
#